data_AF-A0A8K0I4V4-F1
#
_entry.id   AF-A0A8K0I4V4-F1
#
_cell.length_a   1.000
_cell.length_b   1.000
_cell.length_c   1.000
_cell.angle_alpha   90.00
_cell.angle_beta   90.00
_cell.angle_gamma   90.00
#
_symmetry.space_group_name_H-M   'P 1'
#
loop_
_entity.id
_entity.type
_entity.pdbx_description
1 polymer ?
#
loop_
_entity_poly.entity_id
_entity_poly.type
_entity_poly.pdbx_seq_one_letter_code
_entity_poly.pdbx_strand_id
1 'polypeptide(L)'
;MGRVVTGAYDPVVRDVSGGNTQVIAYSEGRYRIFGETIDIAVGNCLDRFARVLTPSNDPSLGYNIEQPKTLCLSLLPSVHR
;
A
#
# COMPACT_ATOMS: atom_id res chain seq x y z
N MET A 1 -2.87 8.71 -12.82
CA MET A 1 -1.49 8.83 -13.37
C MET A 1 -1.06 7.62 -14.21
N GLY A 2 -1.26 6.37 -13.78
CA GLY A 2 -0.75 5.16 -14.45
C GLY A 2 -0.91 5.09 -15.98
N ARG A 3 -2.12 5.33 -16.52
CA ARG A 3 -2.37 5.33 -17.97
C ARG A 3 -1.53 6.35 -18.74
N VAL A 4 -1.43 7.57 -18.21
CA VAL A 4 -0.71 8.68 -18.87
C VAL A 4 0.80 8.47 -18.82
N VAL A 5 1.31 8.05 -17.66
CA VAL A 5 2.76 7.86 -17.46
C VAL A 5 3.30 6.67 -18.26
N THR A 6 2.51 5.59 -18.38
CA THR A 6 2.94 4.36 -19.07
C THR A 6 2.58 4.33 -20.56
N GLY A 7 1.68 5.20 -21.02
CA GLY A 7 1.15 5.17 -22.39
C GLY A 7 0.28 3.96 -22.69
N ALA A 8 -0.16 3.20 -21.68
CA ALA A 8 -0.99 2.02 -21.88
C ALA A 8 -2.34 2.38 -22.54
N TYR A 9 -2.71 1.67 -23.60
CA TYR A 9 -3.85 2.01 -24.45
C TYR A 9 -5.21 1.73 -23.78
N ASP A 10 -5.33 0.68 -22.96
CA ASP A 10 -6.53 0.37 -22.19
C ASP A 10 -6.20 -0.40 -20.89
N PRO A 11 -5.62 0.27 -19.88
CA PRO A 11 -5.16 -0.41 -18.69
C PRO A 11 -6.26 -0.60 -17.66
N VAL A 12 -6.20 -1.75 -16.98
CA VAL A 12 -6.73 -1.88 -15.61
C VAL A 12 -5.69 -1.27 -14.66
N VAL A 13 -6.10 -0.26 -13.90
CA VAL A 13 -5.25 0.50 -13.00
C VAL A 13 -5.53 0.09 -11.56
N ARG A 14 -4.46 -0.18 -10.81
CA ARG A 14 -4.53 -0.35 -9.36
C ARG A 14 -4.22 1.00 -8.70
N ASP A 15 -5.17 1.53 -7.92
CA ASP A 15 -4.96 2.70 -7.09
C ASP A 15 -4.68 2.24 -5.66
N VAL A 16 -3.43 2.37 -5.22
CA VAL A 16 -2.98 2.02 -3.87
C VAL A 16 -2.31 3.24 -3.27
N SER A 17 -2.87 3.71 -2.16
CA SER A 17 -2.35 4.84 -1.40
C SER A 17 -2.63 4.64 0.08
N GLY A 18 -2.27 5.63 0.91
CA GLY A 18 -2.70 5.67 2.31
C GLY A 18 -4.22 5.77 2.47
N GLY A 19 -4.95 6.25 1.47
CA GLY A 19 -6.41 6.47 1.54
C GLY A 19 -7.24 5.51 0.70
N ASN A 20 -6.65 4.86 -0.32
CA ASN A 20 -7.39 4.08 -1.30
C ASN A 20 -6.72 2.72 -1.57
N THR A 21 -7.54 1.73 -1.90
CA THR A 21 -7.09 0.43 -2.45
C THR A 21 -8.17 -0.07 -3.40
N GLN A 22 -8.01 0.25 -4.69
CA GLN A 22 -9.04 0.07 -5.71
C GLN A 22 -8.47 -0.51 -7.00
N VAL A 23 -9.33 -1.18 -7.77
CA VAL A 23 -9.09 -1.63 -9.15
C VAL A 23 -10.03 -0.84 -10.06
N ILE A 24 -9.48 -0.08 -10.99
CA ILE A 24 -10.19 0.90 -11.81
C ILE A 24 -9.91 0.60 -13.29
N ALA A 25 -10.93 0.57 -14.12
CA ALA A 25 -10.75 0.46 -15.57
C ALA A 25 -11.77 1.35 -16.31
N TYR A 26 -11.48 1.63 -17.58
CA TYR A 26 -12.40 2.38 -18.44
C TYR A 26 -13.45 1.42 -19.02
N SER A 27 -14.72 1.67 -18.76
CA SER A 27 -15.83 0.86 -19.25
C SER A 27 -17.05 1.72 -19.50
N GLU A 28 -17.75 1.47 -20.62
CA GLU A 28 -18.96 2.20 -21.03
C GLU A 28 -18.77 3.73 -21.00
N GLY A 29 -17.64 4.20 -21.54
CA GLY A 29 -17.36 5.63 -21.69
C GLY A 29 -16.87 6.35 -20.42
N ARG A 30 -16.65 5.65 -19.29
CA ARG A 30 -16.18 6.25 -18.03
C ARG A 30 -15.21 5.34 -17.27
N TYR A 31 -14.41 5.91 -16.38
CA TYR A 31 -13.66 5.10 -15.42
C TYR A 31 -14.60 4.59 -14.32
N ARG A 32 -14.49 3.30 -14.00
CA ARG A 32 -15.30 2.63 -12.98
C ARG A 32 -14.40 1.84 -12.04
N ILE A 33 -14.80 1.78 -10.78
CA ILE A 33 -14.19 0.91 -9.77
C ILE A 33 -14.80 -0.48 -9.93
N PHE A 34 -13.96 -1.46 -10.25
CA PHE A 34 -14.34 -2.87 -10.39
C PHE A 34 -14.20 -3.63 -9.06
N GLY A 35 -13.37 -3.12 -8.15
CA GLY A 35 -13.22 -3.67 -6.81
C GLY A 35 -12.49 -2.68 -5.91
N GLU A 36 -12.87 -2.66 -4.64
CA GLU A 36 -12.31 -1.80 -3.61
C GLU A 36 -12.28 -2.55 -2.27
N THR A 37 -11.33 -2.18 -1.41
CA THR A 37 -11.28 -2.68 -0.03
C THR A 37 -12.49 -2.16 0.77
N ILE A 38 -13.14 -3.02 1.55
CA ILE A 38 -14.37 -2.66 2.30
C ILE A 38 -14.03 -2.08 3.69
N ASP A 39 -12.77 -2.21 4.10
CA ASP A 39 -12.27 -1.89 5.43
C ASP A 39 -11.34 -0.67 5.42
N ILE A 40 -10.03 -0.87 5.27
CA ILE A 40 -9.01 0.16 5.30
C ILE A 40 -8.09 -0.02 4.10
N ALA A 41 -7.65 1.10 3.54
CA ALA A 41 -6.62 1.08 2.50
C ALA A 41 -5.37 0.36 3.00
N VAL A 42 -4.72 -0.42 2.12
CA VAL A 42 -3.52 -1.17 2.46
C VAL A 42 -2.40 -0.24 2.94
N GLY A 43 -2.28 0.97 2.39
CA GLY A 43 -1.33 1.96 2.87
C GLY A 43 -1.58 2.39 4.32
N ASN A 44 -2.85 2.56 4.72
CA ASN A 44 -3.21 2.83 6.12
C ASN A 44 -2.98 1.61 7.01
N CYS A 45 -3.30 0.40 6.54
CA CYS A 45 -3.03 -0.83 7.26
C CYS A 45 -1.54 -0.95 7.61
N LEU A 46 -0.68 -0.71 6.62
CA LEU A 46 0.77 -0.69 6.79
C LEU A 46 1.25 0.44 7.71
N ASP A 47 0.68 1.65 7.63
CA ASP A 47 0.98 2.76 8.56
C ASP A 47 0.63 2.39 10.00
N ARG A 48 -0.54 1.77 10.22
CA ARG A 48 -0.98 1.33 11.55
C ARG A 48 -0.05 0.25 12.11
N PHE A 49 0.33 -0.72 11.29
CA PHE A 49 1.30 -1.75 11.68
C PHE A 49 2.66 -1.12 12.03
N ALA A 50 3.16 -0.22 11.19
CA ALA A 50 4.42 0.47 11.42
C ALA A 50 4.43 1.23 12.76
N ARG A 51 3.33 1.91 13.13
CA ARG A 51 3.24 2.63 14.41
C ARG A 51 3.41 1.71 15.63
N VAL A 52 3.01 0.45 15.53
CA VAL A 52 3.25 -0.54 16.60
C VAL A 52 4.73 -0.88 16.72
N LEU A 53 5.44 -0.93 15.60
CA LEU A 53 6.87 -1.24 15.55
C LEU A 53 7.78 -0.04 15.84
N THR A 54 7.24 1.18 15.75
CA THR A 54 7.97 2.44 15.96
C THR A 54 9.26 2.60 15.14
N PRO A 55 9.31 2.24 13.83
CA PRO A 55 10.48 2.45 13.00
C PRO A 55 10.69 3.96 12.74
N SER A 56 11.89 4.32 12.31
CA SER A 56 12.15 5.67 11.78
C SER A 56 11.20 6.00 10.63
N ASN A 57 10.80 7.26 10.52
CA ASN A 57 10.02 7.75 9.37
C ASN A 57 10.89 8.25 8.21
N ASP A 58 12.20 8.36 8.39
CA ASP A 58 13.13 8.80 7.34
C ASP A 58 13.72 7.59 6.60
N PRO A 59 13.67 7.50 5.25
CA PRO A 59 13.09 8.45 4.30
C PRO A 59 11.56 8.37 4.15
N SER A 60 10.96 7.22 4.47
CA SER A 60 9.51 7.07 4.65
C SER A 60 9.21 5.85 5.50
N LEU A 61 8.09 5.87 6.25
CA LEU A 61 7.62 4.73 7.03
C LEU A 61 7.44 3.48 6.14
N GLY A 62 6.83 3.64 4.97
CA GLY A 62 6.58 2.55 4.00
C GLY A 62 7.86 1.87 3.53
N TYR A 63 8.89 2.65 3.20
CA TYR A 63 10.19 2.08 2.84
C TYR A 63 10.82 1.29 3.97
N ASN A 64 10.72 1.80 5.21
CA ASN A 64 11.38 1.20 6.37
C ASN A 64 10.70 -0.09 6.85
N ILE A 65 9.39 -0.25 6.68
CA ILE A 65 8.69 -1.50 7.01
C ILE A 65 8.96 -2.63 6.01
N GLU A 66 9.26 -2.30 4.75
CA GLU A 66 9.60 -3.30 3.73
C GLU A 66 11.01 -3.87 3.93
N GLN A 67 11.85 -3.18 4.71
CA GLN A 67 13.20 -3.65 4.96
C GLN A 67 13.19 -4.90 5.85
N PRO A 68 13.87 -6.00 5.45
CA PRO A 68 13.88 -7.24 6.22
C PRO A 68 14.50 -7.08 7.62
N LYS A 69 15.37 -6.08 7.79
CA LYS A 69 16.00 -5.75 9.07
C LYS A 69 14.96 -5.28 10.11
N THR A 70 13.95 -4.53 9.68
CA THR A 70 12.87 -4.00 10.54
C THR A 70 11.94 -5.12 11.01
N LEU A 71 11.57 -6.04 10.11
CA LEU A 71 10.77 -7.22 10.44
C LEU A 71 11.50 -8.19 11.38
N CYS A 72 12.79 -8.43 11.11
CA CYS A 72 13.59 -9.36 11.92
C CYS A 72 13.77 -8.85 13.36
N LEU A 73 14.15 -7.58 13.56
CA LEU A 73 14.35 -7.02 14.90
C LEU A 73 13.08 -6.91 15.73
N SER A 74 11.92 -6.72 15.10
CA SER A 74 10.65 -6.52 15.79
C SER A 74 9.89 -7.80 16.12
N LEU A 75 10.09 -8.88 15.36
CA LEU A 75 9.44 -10.17 15.59
C LEU A 75 10.24 -11.11 16.50
N LEU A 76 11.57 -10.94 16.57
CA LEU A 76 12.45 -11.73 17.46
C LEU A 76 12.32 -11.48 18.99
N PRO A 77 11.88 -10.31 19.52
CA PRO A 77 11.80 -10.10 20.97
C PRO A 77 10.77 -11.00 21.66
N SER A 78 9.87 -11.65 20.90
CA SER A 78 8.81 -12.52 21.44
C SER A 78 9.26 -13.99 21.64
N VAL A 79 10.49 -14.35 21.29
CA VAL A 79 11.02 -15.72 21.48
C VAL A 79 11.97 -15.83 22.68
N HIS A 80 12.28 -14.71 23.35
CA HIS A 80 13.16 -14.66 24.54
C HIS A 80 12.55 -13.91 25.73
N ARG A 81 11.22 -14.00 25.91
CA ARG A 81 10.57 -13.80 27.21
C ARG A 81 9.72 -15.00 27.57
#